data_AF-A0A1F8PFK3-F1
#
_entry.id   AF-A0A1F8PFK3-F1
#
_cell.length_a   1.000
_cell.length_b   1.000
_cell.length_c   1.000
_cell.angle_alpha   90.00
_cell.angle_beta   90.00
_cell.angle_gamma   90.00
#
_symmetry.space_group_name_H-M   'P 1'
#
loop_
_entity.id
_entity.type
_entity.pdbx_description
1 polymer ?
#
loop_
_entity_poly.entity_id
_entity_poly.type
_entity_poly.pdbx_seq_one_letter_code
_entity_poly.pdbx_strand_id
1 'polypeptide(L)'
;MVRRICTNCRTAYRPAPAELTAYEEEMKQTLPAFNKGTGCNLCAQTGYRGRTGLFEILVMSEEIRAMLLNRAGAGDIRAQSLKEGMINMRHDGMIKVAQGITSISEVLRSVFSLNIGARNQLRGNDDIPL
;
A
#
# COMPACT_ATOMS: atom_id res chain seq x y z
N MET A 1 6.06 8.13 -1.91
CA MET A 1 6.78 7.97 -3.20
C MET A 1 7.78 6.83 -3.05
N VAL A 2 7.92 5.99 -4.07
CA VAL A 2 8.82 4.82 -4.08
C VAL A 2 9.85 4.93 -5.20
N ARG A 3 10.97 4.21 -5.07
CA ARG A 3 11.98 4.12 -6.14
C ARG A 3 11.52 3.17 -7.24
N ARG A 4 11.88 3.47 -8.49
CA ARG A 4 11.60 2.60 -9.63
C ARG A 4 12.75 1.62 -9.86
N ILE A 5 12.44 0.37 -10.16
CA ILE A 5 13.44 -0.62 -10.55
C ILE A 5 14.17 -0.11 -11.81
N CYS A 6 15.50 -0.18 -11.79
CA CYS A 6 16.29 0.20 -12.95
C CYS A 6 16.00 -0.74 -14.12
N THR A 7 15.58 -0.18 -15.26
CA THR A 7 15.24 -0.97 -16.46
C THR A 7 16.43 -1.67 -17.10
N ASN A 8 17.66 -1.17 -16.87
CA ASN A 8 18.88 -1.72 -17.47
C ASN A 8 19.40 -2.97 -16.76
N CYS A 9 19.14 -3.11 -15.46
CA CYS A 9 19.62 -4.24 -14.66
C CYS A 9 18.46 -5.00 -14.01
N ARG A 10 17.25 -4.90 -14.58
CA ARG A 10 16.06 -5.59 -14.10
C ARG A 10 16.20 -7.09 -14.37
N THR A 11 15.92 -7.89 -13.36
CA THR A 11 15.89 -9.34 -13.47
C THR A 11 14.72 -9.93 -12.70
N ALA A 12 14.28 -11.11 -13.12
CA ALA A 12 13.29 -11.89 -12.41
C ALA A 12 13.89 -12.40 -11.08
N TYR A 13 13.09 -12.40 -10.02
CA TYR A 13 13.45 -13.00 -8.74
C TYR A 13 12.22 -13.56 -8.03
N ARG A 14 12.48 -14.38 -7.02
CA ARG A 14 11.48 -14.84 -6.07
C ARG A 14 11.62 -14.04 -4.76
N PRO A 15 10.58 -13.33 -4.30
CA PRO A 15 10.60 -12.61 -3.04
C PRO A 15 10.81 -13.51 -1.83
N ALA A 16 11.22 -12.92 -0.71
CA ALA A 16 11.23 -13.61 0.57
C ALA A 16 9.79 -14.02 0.96
N PRO A 17 9.59 -15.11 1.73
CA PRO A 17 8.25 -15.59 2.08
C PRO A 17 7.33 -14.50 2.66
N ALA A 18 7.82 -13.65 3.56
CA ALA A 18 7.05 -12.56 4.14
C ALA A 18 6.61 -11.49 3.12
N GLU A 19 7.47 -11.17 2.14
CA GLU A 19 7.12 -10.24 1.07
C GLU A 19 6.08 -10.86 0.13
N LEU A 20 6.24 -12.13 -0.19
CA LEU A 20 5.30 -12.87 -1.02
C LEU A 20 3.91 -12.93 -0.38
N THR A 21 3.84 -13.30 0.91
CA THR A 21 2.60 -13.30 1.69
C THR A 21 1.96 -11.92 1.70
N ALA A 22 2.73 -10.85 1.94
CA ALA A 22 2.19 -9.49 1.92
C ALA A 22 1.60 -9.09 0.56
N TYR A 23 2.21 -9.54 -0.54
CA TYR A 23 1.68 -9.31 -1.88
C TYR A 23 0.39 -10.11 -2.13
N GLU A 24 0.39 -11.41 -1.82
CA GLU A 24 -0.75 -12.31 -2.04
C GLU A 24 -1.97 -11.90 -1.19
N GLU A 25 -1.75 -11.47 0.05
CA GLU A 25 -2.79 -10.97 0.94
C GLU A 25 -3.46 -9.70 0.41
N GLU A 26 -2.67 -8.76 -0.13
CA GLU A 26 -3.19 -7.50 -0.67
C GLU A 26 -3.86 -7.68 -2.03
N MET A 27 -3.26 -8.47 -2.92
CA MET A 27 -3.68 -8.58 -4.32
C MET A 27 -4.62 -9.75 -4.59
N LYS A 28 -4.77 -10.68 -3.64
CA LYS A 28 -5.57 -11.91 -3.79
C LYS A 28 -5.21 -12.72 -5.05
N GLN A 29 -3.95 -12.65 -5.47
CA GLN A 29 -3.41 -13.34 -6.64
C GLN A 29 -1.93 -13.66 -6.44
N THR A 30 -1.44 -14.63 -7.20
CA THR A 30 -0.01 -14.95 -7.28
C THR A 30 0.59 -14.37 -8.56
N LEU A 31 1.91 -14.21 -8.59
CA LEU A 31 2.65 -13.88 -9.80
C LEU A 31 3.71 -14.95 -10.06
N PRO A 32 3.95 -15.30 -11.34
CA PRO A 32 4.97 -16.30 -11.69
C PRO A 32 6.39 -15.83 -11.35
N ALA A 33 6.63 -14.52 -11.42
CA ALA A 33 7.91 -13.90 -11.08
C ALA A 33 7.73 -12.45 -10.68
N PHE A 34 8.66 -11.93 -9.88
CA PHE A 34 8.76 -10.53 -9.50
C PHE A 34 10.03 -9.92 -10.09
N ASN A 35 10.12 -8.59 -10.11
CA ASN A 35 11.27 -7.88 -10.67
C ASN A 35 12.11 -7.22 -9.58
N LYS A 36 13.44 -7.31 -9.70
CA LYS A 36 14.40 -6.52 -8.91
C LYS A 36 15.50 -5.98 -9.79
N GLY A 37 16.20 -4.94 -9.34
CA GLY A 37 17.44 -4.50 -9.99
C GLY A 37 18.65 -5.18 -9.35
N THR A 38 19.57 -5.71 -10.16
CA THR A 38 20.83 -6.30 -9.65
C THR A 38 21.88 -5.25 -9.29
N GLY A 39 21.77 -4.03 -9.84
CA GLY A 39 22.80 -3.00 -9.74
C GLY A 39 23.61 -2.90 -11.03
N CYS A 40 23.82 -1.66 -11.51
CA CYS A 40 24.70 -1.36 -12.64
C CYS A 40 25.17 0.10 -12.57
N ASN A 41 26.10 0.49 -13.44
CA ASN A 41 26.64 1.84 -13.49
C ASN A 41 25.56 2.91 -13.72
N LEU A 42 24.53 2.59 -14.51
CA LEU A 42 23.42 3.50 -14.84
C LEU A 42 22.48 3.80 -13.66
N CYS A 43 22.51 2.99 -12.60
CA CYS A 43 21.76 3.22 -11.37
C CYS A 43 22.65 3.37 -10.14
N ALA A 44 23.95 3.66 -10.34
CA ALA A 44 24.95 3.76 -9.28
C ALA A 44 24.94 2.53 -8.35
N GLN A 45 24.82 1.33 -8.93
CA GLN A 45 24.78 0.05 -8.23
C GLN A 45 23.62 -0.14 -7.22
N THR A 46 22.61 0.73 -7.24
CA THR A 46 21.48 0.65 -6.29
C THR A 46 20.40 -0.35 -6.70
N GLY A 47 20.33 -0.70 -7.99
CA GLY A 47 19.21 -1.45 -8.57
C GLY A 47 17.97 -0.58 -8.88
N TYR A 48 17.98 0.72 -8.56
CA TYR A 48 16.84 1.62 -8.75
C TYR A 48 17.23 2.88 -9.52
N ARG A 49 16.35 3.38 -10.39
CA ARG A 49 16.55 4.63 -11.13
C ARG A 49 15.25 5.40 -11.29
N GLY A 50 15.20 6.60 -10.73
CA GLY A 50 13.99 7.42 -10.68
C GLY A 50 13.01 6.98 -9.60
N ARG A 51 11.88 7.65 -9.53
CA ARG A 51 10.85 7.43 -8.50
C ARG A 51 9.45 7.52 -9.12
N THR A 52 8.47 6.94 -8.43
CA THR A 52 7.05 7.02 -8.81
C THR A 52 6.19 7.26 -7.57
N GLY A 53 5.08 7.99 -7.75
CA GLY A 53 4.09 8.20 -6.70
C GLY A 53 3.33 6.91 -6.38
N LEU A 54 2.92 6.79 -5.12
CA LEU A 54 1.85 5.88 -4.71
C LEU A 54 0.66 6.77 -4.32
N PHE A 55 -0.53 6.43 -4.77
CA PHE A 55 -1.69 7.31 -4.66
C PHE A 55 -2.86 6.60 -3.97
N GLU A 56 -3.56 7.36 -3.14
CA GLU A 56 -4.85 7.03 -2.55
C GLU A 56 -5.70 8.28 -2.74
N ILE A 57 -6.75 8.20 -3.55
CA ILE A 57 -7.52 9.37 -3.98
C ILE A 57 -8.94 9.22 -3.47
N LEU A 58 -9.30 10.08 -2.52
CA LEU A 58 -10.67 10.21 -2.02
C LEU A 58 -11.50 11.03 -3.01
N VAL A 59 -12.49 10.41 -3.62
CA VAL A 59 -13.48 11.12 -4.44
C VAL A 59 -14.59 11.63 -3.53
N MET A 60 -14.93 12.91 -3.66
CA MET A 60 -15.98 13.55 -2.85
C MET A 60 -17.36 13.27 -3.46
N SER A 61 -17.90 12.07 -3.21
CA SER A 61 -19.28 11.71 -3.57
C SER A 61 -20.31 12.48 -2.73
N GLU A 62 -21.58 12.43 -3.12
CA GLU A 62 -22.67 13.03 -2.34
C GLU A 62 -22.81 12.35 -0.98
N GLU A 63 -22.61 11.04 -0.94
CA GLU A 63 -22.63 10.20 0.27
C GLU A 63 -21.50 10.62 1.21
N ILE A 64 -20.26 10.71 0.72
CA ILE A 64 -19.11 11.16 1.52
C ILE A 64 -19.33 12.60 2.02
N ARG A 65 -19.90 13.48 1.18
CA ARG A 65 -20.24 14.86 1.60
C ARG A 65 -21.27 14.87 2.73
N ALA A 66 -22.33 14.07 2.62
CA ALA A 66 -23.33 13.94 3.67
C ALA A 66 -22.73 13.39 4.97
N MET A 67 -21.84 12.39 4.88
CA MET A 67 -21.11 11.85 6.03
C MET A 67 -20.26 12.92 6.72
N LEU A 68 -19.57 13.77 5.94
CA LEU A 68 -18.79 14.90 6.49
C LEU A 68 -19.68 15.92 7.21
N LEU A 69 -20.82 16.30 6.63
CA LEU A 69 -21.78 17.21 7.25
C LEU A 69 -22.33 16.64 8.58
N ASN A 70 -22.49 15.33 8.64
CA ASN A 70 -22.90 14.60 9.84
C ASN A 70 -21.75 14.26 10.80
N ARG A 71 -20.53 14.77 10.56
CA ARG A 71 -19.33 14.55 11.39
C ARG A 71 -18.98 13.07 11.58
N ALA A 72 -19.18 12.25 10.54
CA ALA A 72 -18.80 10.84 10.56
C ALA A 72 -17.30 10.66 10.84
N GLY A 73 -16.95 9.52 11.44
CA GLY A 73 -15.55 9.20 11.74
C GLY A 73 -14.74 8.97 10.47
N ALA A 74 -13.44 9.25 10.52
CA ALA A 74 -12.53 9.01 9.39
C ALA A 74 -12.51 7.53 8.94
N GLY A 75 -12.75 6.60 9.86
CA GLY A 75 -12.87 5.18 9.56
C GLY A 75 -14.10 4.86 8.70
N ASP A 76 -15.24 5.48 9.00
CA ASP A 76 -16.49 5.29 8.28
C ASP A 76 -16.38 5.89 6.87
N ILE A 77 -15.83 7.10 6.77
CA ILE A 77 -15.57 7.76 5.48
C ILE A 77 -14.64 6.90 4.63
N ARG A 78 -13.55 6.37 5.21
CA ARG A 78 -12.63 5.47 4.51
C ARG A 78 -13.35 4.21 4.02
N ALA A 79 -14.15 3.57 4.88
CA ALA A 79 -14.89 2.37 4.52
C ALA A 79 -15.87 2.63 3.36
N GLN A 80 -16.58 3.75 3.39
CA GLN A 80 -17.46 4.17 2.31
C GLN A 80 -16.67 4.43 1.02
N SER A 81 -15.53 5.11 1.11
CA SER A 81 -14.68 5.41 -0.06
C SER A 81 -14.16 4.13 -0.73
N LEU A 82 -13.75 3.14 0.07
CA LEU A 82 -13.32 1.84 -0.43
C LEU A 82 -14.47 1.09 -1.13
N LYS A 83 -15.70 1.19 -0.60
CA LYS A 83 -16.90 0.63 -1.27
C LYS A 83 -17.17 1.31 -2.61
N GLU A 84 -16.91 2.60 -2.71
CA GLU A 84 -17.03 3.40 -3.94
C GLU A 84 -15.87 3.20 -4.92
N GLY A 85 -14.95 2.26 -4.64
CA GLY A 85 -13.87 1.87 -5.55
C GLY A 85 -12.56 2.63 -5.35
N MET A 86 -12.43 3.42 -4.28
CA MET A 86 -11.13 3.94 -3.88
C MET A 86 -10.19 2.75 -3.60
N ILE A 87 -9.02 2.75 -4.21
CA ILE A 87 -7.93 1.85 -3.83
C ILE A 87 -7.00 2.53 -2.86
N ASN A 88 -6.49 1.76 -1.91
CA ASN A 88 -5.55 2.28 -0.92
C ASN A 88 -4.13 2.39 -1.49
N MET A 89 -3.27 3.15 -0.83
CA MET A 89 -1.89 3.39 -1.28
C MET A 89 -1.03 2.11 -1.37
N ARG A 90 -1.27 1.14 -0.49
CA ARG A 90 -0.58 -0.16 -0.52
C ARG A 90 -1.00 -0.95 -1.76
N HIS A 91 -2.29 -0.99 -2.06
CA HIS A 91 -2.85 -1.67 -3.24
C HIS A 91 -2.30 -1.08 -4.54
N ASP A 92 -2.30 0.25 -4.70
CA ASP A 92 -1.66 0.92 -5.84
C ASP A 92 -0.16 0.58 -5.95
N GLY A 93 0.54 0.50 -4.81
CA GLY A 93 1.92 0.01 -4.76
C GLY A 93 2.08 -1.42 -5.28
N MET A 94 1.22 -2.34 -4.85
CA MET A 94 1.29 -3.74 -5.27
C MET A 94 0.89 -3.94 -6.75
N ILE A 95 -0.03 -3.12 -7.28
CA ILE A 95 -0.28 -3.05 -8.74
C ILE A 95 1.01 -2.69 -9.49
N LYS A 96 1.76 -1.69 -9.01
CA LYS A 96 3.03 -1.27 -9.61
C LYS A 96 4.14 -2.33 -9.45
N VAL A 97 4.08 -3.15 -8.40
CA VAL A 97 4.94 -4.33 -8.27
C VAL A 97 4.62 -5.36 -9.35
N ALA A 98 3.34 -5.65 -9.58
CA ALA A 98 2.91 -6.58 -10.63
C ALA A 98 3.33 -6.11 -12.03
N GLN A 99 3.34 -4.80 -12.25
CA GLN A 99 3.83 -4.17 -13.49
C GLN A 99 5.37 -4.12 -13.59
N GLY A 100 6.10 -4.57 -12.56
CA GLY A 100 7.56 -4.54 -12.51
C GLY A 100 8.18 -3.15 -12.43
N ILE A 101 7.42 -2.15 -11.94
CA ILE A 101 7.85 -0.75 -11.83
C ILE A 101 8.65 -0.55 -10.53
N THR A 102 8.21 -1.16 -9.44
CA THR A 102 8.83 -1.08 -8.10
C THR A 102 8.93 -2.48 -7.48
N SER A 103 9.65 -2.62 -6.36
CA SER A 103 9.72 -3.86 -5.58
C SER A 103 8.72 -3.86 -4.43
N ILE A 104 8.40 -5.05 -3.91
CA ILE A 104 7.57 -5.21 -2.70
C ILE A 104 8.20 -4.47 -1.52
N SER A 105 9.53 -4.62 -1.36
CA SER A 105 10.28 -3.97 -0.29
C SER A 105 10.12 -2.45 -0.28
N GLU A 106 10.11 -1.81 -1.46
CA GLU A 106 9.90 -0.36 -1.57
C GLU A 106 8.50 0.07 -1.14
N VAL A 107 7.47 -0.72 -1.49
CA VAL A 107 6.08 -0.46 -1.08
C VAL A 107 5.94 -0.60 0.42
N LEU A 108 6.40 -1.73 0.99
CA LEU A 108 6.30 -2.00 2.43
C LEU A 108 7.08 -0.99 3.28
N ARG A 109 8.22 -0.51 2.79
CA ARG A 109 9.01 0.54 3.47
C ARG A 109 8.33 1.91 3.44
N SER A 110 7.57 2.20 2.39
CA SER A 110 7.05 3.56 2.14
C SER A 110 5.60 3.74 2.56
N VAL A 111 4.83 2.66 2.71
CA VAL A 111 3.42 2.68 3.10
C VAL A 111 3.28 2.12 4.51
N PHE A 112 3.10 3.00 5.49
CA PHE A 112 2.72 2.61 6.83
C PHE A 112 1.20 2.37 6.86
N SER A 113 0.77 1.11 6.94
CA SER A 113 -0.64 0.79 7.14
C SER A 113 -0.92 0.68 8.63
N LEU A 114 -1.66 1.64 9.16
CA LEU A 114 -2.38 1.44 10.41
C LEU A 114 -3.59 0.57 10.11
N ASN A 115 -3.61 -0.66 10.65
CA ASN A 115 -4.84 -1.45 10.71
C ASN A 115 -5.80 -0.81 11.73
N ILE A 116 -6.53 0.21 11.28
CA ILE A 116 -7.47 0.98 12.13
C ILE A 116 -8.69 0.12 12.55
N GLY A 117 -8.89 -1.06 11.96
CA GLY A 117 -9.94 -2.01 12.34
C GLY A 117 -9.77 -2.69 13.71
N ALA A 118 -8.61 -2.55 14.39
CA ALA A 118 -8.36 -3.24 15.66
C ALA A 118 -8.54 -2.35 16.91
N ARG A 119 -9.05 -1.11 16.78
CA ARG A 119 -9.14 -0.15 17.91
C ARG A 119 -10.50 -0.02 18.60
N ASN A 120 -11.53 -0.78 18.19
CA ASN A 120 -12.86 -0.67 18.79
C ASN A 120 -13.18 -1.74 19.87
N GLN A 121 -12.16 -2.38 20.47
CA GLN A 121 -12.35 -3.38 21.54
C GLN A 121 -11.79 -2.97 22.91
N LEU A 122 -11.26 -1.74 23.10
CA LEU A 122 -10.69 -1.31 24.38
C LEU A 122 -11.26 0.02 24.92
N ARG A 123 -12.51 0.35 24.58
CA ARG A 123 -13.28 1.39 25.27
C ARG A 123 -14.49 0.75 25.93
N GLY A 124 -14.26 0.16 27.09
CA GLY A 124 -15.28 -0.50 27.89
C GLY A 124 -14.71 -1.01 29.20
N ASN A 125 -14.45 -0.08 30.13
CA ASN A 125 -14.70 -0.18 31.57
C ASN A 125 -13.98 1.00 32.26
N ASP A 126 -14.72 2.10 32.38
CA ASP A 126 -14.52 3.03 33.48
C ASP A 126 -14.89 2.29 34.76
N ASP A 127 -13.89 1.90 35.56
CA ASP A 127 -14.00 1.60 36.99
C ASP A 127 -12.57 1.46 37.58
N ILE A 128 -12.03 2.57 38.08
CA ILE A 128 -10.91 2.54 39.04
C ILE A 128 -11.39 3.36 40.24
N PRO A 129 -11.64 2.75 41.41
CA PRO A 129 -11.89 3.49 42.63
C PRO A 129 -10.60 4.11 43.15
N LEU A 130 -10.76 5.22 43.86
CA LEU A 130 -9.75 6.04 44.55
C LEU A 130 -8.54 5.29 45.10
#